data_AF-A0A2E8TEM8-F1
#
_entry.id   AF-A0A2E8TEM8-F1
#
_cell.length_a   1.000
_cell.length_b   1.000
_cell.length_c   1.000
_cell.angle_alpha   90.00
_cell.angle_beta   90.00
_cell.angle_gamma   90.00
#
_symmetry.space_group_name_H-M   'P 1'
#
loop_
_entity.id
_entity.type
_entity.pdbx_description
1 polymer ?
#
loop_
_entity_poly.entity_id
_entity_poly.type
_entity_poly.pdbx_seq_one_letter_code
_entity_poly.pdbx_strand_id
1 'polypeptide(L)'
;DVTALAALCQRFGAELLVDEAHALGVLGPEGRGLCFGIDTVRLISGTFGKAFGSGGAFLACDADLGDALLQTSGAFRYTTALAPPLVAGAQAALDLIRSHPHWSQQLQQRASRWRDALEGDGWTRPAGVGPVLPLLLGSNAAALAAQAALEDHGLLCIAIRPPTVPEGTARLRLVLRRDLPDETVEQLLKALPCP
;
A
#
# COMPACT_ATOMS: atom_id res chain seq x y z
N ASP A 1 2.50 -11.40 -9.90
CA ASP A 1 1.31 -11.99 -10.54
C ASP A 1 0.74 -13.04 -9.59
N VAL A 2 -0.36 -12.74 -8.91
CA VAL A 2 -0.93 -13.63 -7.88
C VAL A 2 -1.54 -14.87 -8.52
N THR A 3 -2.20 -14.72 -9.67
CA THR A 3 -2.81 -15.84 -10.40
C THR A 3 -1.77 -16.86 -10.85
N ALA A 4 -0.63 -16.41 -11.39
CA ALA A 4 0.46 -17.30 -11.78
C ALA A 4 1.06 -18.06 -10.58
N LEU A 5 1.22 -17.38 -9.43
CA LEU A 5 1.69 -18.01 -8.19
C LEU A 5 0.68 -19.06 -7.68
N ALA A 6 -0.60 -18.73 -7.70
CA ALA A 6 -1.67 -19.62 -7.29
C ALA A 6 -1.72 -20.90 -8.14
N ALA A 7 -1.53 -20.78 -9.46
CA ALA A 7 -1.44 -21.91 -10.37
C ALA A 7 -0.21 -22.80 -10.10
N LEU A 8 0.94 -22.20 -9.76
CA LEU A 8 2.14 -22.95 -9.38
C LEU A 8 1.94 -23.69 -8.06
N CYS A 9 1.40 -23.02 -7.05
CA CYS A 9 1.07 -23.62 -5.75
C CYS A 9 0.15 -24.84 -5.93
N GLN A 10 -0.92 -24.70 -6.72
CA GLN A 10 -1.81 -25.80 -7.04
C GLN A 10 -1.09 -26.96 -7.75
N ARG A 11 -0.24 -26.67 -8.74
CA ARG A 11 0.53 -27.68 -9.48
C ARG A 11 1.50 -28.46 -8.59
N PHE A 12 2.08 -27.82 -7.59
CA PHE A 12 3.10 -28.42 -6.73
C PHE A 12 2.55 -28.86 -5.36
N GLY A 13 1.24 -28.74 -5.11
CA GLY A 13 0.62 -29.07 -3.83
C GLY A 13 1.11 -28.20 -2.67
N ALA A 14 1.45 -26.94 -2.94
CA ALA A 14 1.85 -25.96 -1.94
C ALA A 14 0.68 -25.03 -1.58
N GLU A 15 0.59 -24.65 -0.31
CA GLU A 15 -0.38 -23.64 0.16
C GLU A 15 0.13 -22.22 -0.16
N LEU A 16 -0.80 -21.32 -0.51
CA LEU A 16 -0.47 -19.93 -0.83
C LEU A 16 -1.00 -18.97 0.24
N LEU A 17 -0.07 -18.26 0.87
CA LEU A 17 -0.36 -17.12 1.74
C LEU A 17 0.01 -15.83 1.00
N VAL A 18 -0.89 -14.85 0.98
CA VAL A 18 -0.62 -13.53 0.38
C VAL A 18 -0.84 -12.41 1.40
N ASP A 19 0.14 -11.49 1.49
CA ASP A 19 -0.02 -10.23 2.22
C ASP A 19 -0.63 -9.16 1.29
N GLU A 20 -1.82 -8.71 1.64
CA GLU A 20 -2.61 -7.73 0.90
C GLU A 20 -2.64 -6.36 1.60
N ALA A 21 -1.71 -6.08 2.52
CA ALA A 21 -1.71 -4.86 3.32
C ALA A 21 -1.65 -3.58 2.47
N HIS A 22 -1.02 -3.61 1.30
CA HIS A 22 -0.97 -2.47 0.35
C HIS A 22 -2.01 -2.54 -0.77
N ALA A 23 -2.82 -3.59 -0.80
CA ALA A 23 -3.73 -3.88 -1.90
C ALA A 23 -5.20 -3.74 -1.47
N LEU A 24 -5.59 -4.17 -0.27
CA LEU A 24 -6.95 -3.98 0.23
C LEU A 24 -7.33 -2.50 0.30
N GLY A 25 -8.52 -2.17 -0.21
CA GLY A 25 -9.04 -0.81 -0.39
C GLY A 25 -8.45 -0.04 -1.58
N VAL A 26 -7.48 -0.61 -2.32
CA VAL A 26 -6.64 0.13 -3.27
C VAL A 26 -6.45 -0.56 -4.62
N LEU A 27 -6.27 -1.88 -4.63
CA LEU A 27 -5.95 -2.70 -5.80
C LEU A 27 -7.01 -3.79 -5.99
N GLY A 28 -7.01 -4.36 -7.20
CA GLY A 28 -8.01 -5.32 -7.61
C GLY A 28 -9.38 -4.70 -7.88
N PRO A 29 -10.34 -5.51 -8.34
CA PRO A 29 -11.70 -5.05 -8.64
C PRO A 29 -12.31 -4.35 -7.42
N GLU A 30 -12.76 -3.12 -7.59
CA GLU A 30 -13.42 -2.32 -6.54
C GLU A 30 -12.57 -2.11 -5.27
N GLY A 31 -11.25 -2.33 -5.33
CA GLY A 31 -10.38 -2.27 -4.15
C GLY A 31 -10.45 -3.50 -3.25
N ARG A 32 -10.96 -4.64 -3.73
CA ARG A 32 -11.13 -5.88 -2.94
C ARG A 32 -9.84 -6.66 -2.72
N GLY A 33 -8.71 -6.17 -3.23
CA GLY A 33 -7.43 -6.87 -3.19
C GLY A 33 -7.15 -7.66 -4.47
N LEU A 34 -5.88 -8.02 -4.65
CA LEU A 34 -5.37 -8.75 -5.79
C LEU A 34 -5.74 -10.24 -5.77
N CYS A 35 -6.07 -10.80 -4.61
CA CYS A 35 -6.52 -12.17 -4.44
C CYS A 35 -8.03 -12.35 -4.69
N PHE A 36 -8.79 -11.27 -4.90
CA PHE A 36 -10.23 -11.37 -5.11
C PHE A 36 -10.56 -12.24 -6.34
N GLY A 37 -11.34 -13.30 -6.13
CA GLY A 37 -11.69 -14.27 -7.16
C GLY A 37 -10.66 -15.39 -7.39
N ILE A 38 -9.64 -15.52 -6.54
CA ILE A 38 -8.64 -16.59 -6.60
C ILE A 38 -8.85 -17.54 -5.42
N ASP A 39 -9.68 -18.56 -5.61
CA ASP A 39 -10.11 -19.48 -4.55
C ASP A 39 -8.97 -20.36 -3.99
N THR A 40 -7.85 -20.48 -4.70
CA THR A 40 -6.68 -21.27 -4.30
C THR A 40 -5.74 -20.54 -3.34
N VAL A 41 -6.01 -19.27 -3.01
CA VAL A 41 -5.28 -18.56 -1.95
C VAL A 41 -5.79 -19.05 -0.59
N ARG A 42 -4.93 -19.72 0.18
CA ARG A 42 -5.28 -20.35 1.46
C ARG A 42 -5.48 -19.36 2.59
N LEU A 43 -4.66 -18.31 2.60
CA LEU A 43 -4.58 -17.37 3.70
C LEU A 43 -4.22 -15.98 3.19
N ILE A 44 -5.02 -14.99 3.56
CA ILE A 44 -4.74 -13.58 3.27
C ILE A 44 -4.36 -12.89 4.57
N SER A 45 -3.22 -12.20 4.56
CA SER A 45 -2.82 -11.29 5.64
C SER A 45 -3.16 -9.85 5.26
N GLY A 46 -3.69 -9.09 6.20
CA GLY A 46 -4.04 -7.68 5.98
C GLY A 46 -3.82 -6.82 7.22
N THR A 47 -3.83 -5.50 7.03
CA THR A 47 -3.72 -4.53 8.12
C THR A 47 -4.86 -3.53 8.10
N PHE A 48 -5.32 -3.16 9.30
CA PHE A 48 -6.26 -2.05 9.46
C PHE A 48 -5.55 -0.68 9.50
N GLY A 49 -4.22 -0.65 9.58
CA GLY A 49 -3.43 0.58 9.70
C GLY A 49 -3.15 1.36 8.41
N LYS A 50 -3.67 0.90 7.27
CA LYS A 50 -3.44 1.54 5.95
C LYS A 50 -4.73 2.09 5.38
N ALA A 51 -5.28 1.47 4.34
CA ALA A 51 -6.50 1.95 3.68
C ALA A 51 -7.71 2.02 4.62
N PHE A 52 -7.71 1.22 5.69
CA PHE A 52 -8.77 1.20 6.70
C PHE A 52 -8.62 2.31 7.77
N GLY A 53 -7.48 3.02 7.85
CA GLY A 53 -7.30 4.17 8.74
C GLY A 53 -7.48 3.88 10.25
N SER A 54 -7.30 2.63 10.69
CA SER A 54 -7.47 2.20 12.08
C SER A 54 -6.19 1.53 12.61
N GLY A 55 -6.29 0.56 13.52
CA GLY A 55 -5.17 -0.17 14.12
C GLY A 55 -5.43 -1.67 14.19
N GLY A 56 -4.37 -2.45 14.01
CA GLY A 56 -4.41 -3.92 14.04
C GLY A 56 -4.14 -4.57 12.68
N ALA A 57 -4.21 -5.90 12.69
CA ALA A 57 -4.01 -6.76 11.54
C ALA A 57 -4.93 -7.96 11.63
N PHE A 58 -5.11 -8.65 10.50
CA PHE A 58 -5.98 -9.82 10.43
C PHE A 58 -5.41 -10.87 9.49
N LEU A 59 -5.89 -12.10 9.70
CA LEU A 59 -5.75 -13.22 8.80
C LEU A 59 -7.15 -13.61 8.32
N ALA A 60 -7.35 -13.75 7.02
CA ALA A 60 -8.59 -14.23 6.42
C ALA A 60 -8.34 -15.59 5.75
N CYS A 61 -9.10 -16.60 6.18
CA CYS A 61 -9.03 -17.99 5.70
C CYS A 61 -10.37 -18.68 5.95
N ASP A 62 -10.45 -19.98 5.65
CA ASP A 62 -11.60 -20.79 6.01
C ASP A 62 -11.67 -21.09 7.52
N ALA A 63 -12.82 -21.64 7.93
CA ALA A 63 -13.10 -21.92 9.35
C ALA A 63 -12.09 -22.90 9.95
N ASP A 64 -11.76 -23.97 9.22
CA ASP A 64 -10.86 -25.02 9.70
C ASP A 64 -9.44 -24.48 10.00
N LEU A 65 -8.88 -23.68 9.10
CA LEU A 65 -7.58 -23.04 9.34
C LEU A 65 -7.68 -21.97 10.42
N GLY A 66 -8.76 -21.20 10.45
CA GLY A 66 -9.02 -20.20 11.48
C GLY A 66 -8.99 -20.81 12.88
N ASP A 67 -9.75 -21.88 13.09
CA ASP A 67 -9.82 -22.59 14.37
C ASP A 67 -8.47 -23.19 14.77
N ALA A 68 -7.76 -23.80 13.81
CA ALA A 68 -6.41 -24.31 14.04
C ALA A 68 -5.45 -23.19 14.49
N LEU A 69 -5.49 -22.01 13.84
CA LEU A 69 -4.66 -20.86 14.21
C LEU A 69 -5.02 -20.31 15.60
N LEU A 70 -6.29 -20.23 15.95
CA LEU A 70 -6.74 -19.82 17.29
C LEU A 70 -6.24 -20.80 18.38
N GLN A 71 -6.18 -22.09 18.06
CA GLN A 71 -5.72 -23.14 18.97
C GLN A 71 -4.20 -23.27 19.06
N THR A 72 -3.44 -22.77 18.10
CA THR A 72 -1.99 -22.99 18.04
C THR A 72 -1.15 -21.72 18.13
N SER A 73 -1.71 -20.55 17.77
CA SER A 73 -0.97 -19.29 17.74
C SER A 73 -0.77 -18.69 19.12
N GLY A 74 0.45 -18.79 19.63
CA GLY A 74 0.85 -18.09 20.86
C GLY A 74 0.74 -16.57 20.73
N ALA A 75 1.02 -16.02 19.55
CA ALA A 75 0.92 -14.58 19.27
C ALA A 75 -0.52 -14.06 19.37
N PHE A 76 -1.51 -14.89 19.05
CA PHE A 76 -2.93 -14.56 19.21
C PHE A 76 -3.40 -14.79 20.66
N ARG A 77 -3.00 -15.90 21.28
CA ARG A 77 -3.49 -16.30 22.60
C ARG A 77 -2.97 -15.43 23.74
N TYR A 78 -1.70 -15.01 23.67
CA TYR A 78 -1.02 -14.34 24.79
C TYR A 78 -0.91 -12.82 24.59
N THR A 79 -1.87 -12.23 23.89
CA THR A 79 -1.96 -10.77 23.69
C THR A 79 -3.35 -10.25 24.05
N THR A 80 -3.44 -8.96 24.37
CA THR A 80 -4.73 -8.30 24.60
C THR A 80 -5.45 -8.10 23.27
N ALA A 81 -6.75 -8.35 23.25
CA ALA A 81 -7.59 -8.08 22.08
C ALA A 81 -7.52 -6.61 21.66
N LEU A 82 -7.81 -6.33 20.38
CA LEU A 82 -7.87 -4.97 19.86
C LEU A 82 -8.89 -4.13 20.65
N ALA A 83 -8.53 -2.88 20.92
CA ALA A 83 -9.42 -1.95 21.60
C ALA A 83 -10.71 -1.75 20.76
N PRO A 84 -11.92 -1.76 21.37
CA PRO A 84 -13.17 -1.65 20.64
C PRO A 84 -13.26 -0.47 19.64
N PRO A 85 -12.73 0.73 19.92
CA PRO A 85 -12.75 1.83 18.95
C PRO A 85 -11.96 1.54 17.67
N LEU A 86 -10.86 0.76 17.76
CA LEU A 86 -10.08 0.38 16.58
C LEU A 86 -10.88 -0.58 15.70
N VAL A 87 -11.57 -1.55 16.31
CA VAL A 87 -12.43 -2.49 15.58
C VAL A 87 -13.59 -1.75 14.91
N ALA A 88 -14.25 -0.84 15.62
CA ALA A 88 -15.32 -0.03 15.07
C ALA A 88 -14.86 0.85 13.89
N GLY A 89 -13.68 1.48 14.01
CA GLY A 89 -13.09 2.27 12.92
C GLY A 89 -12.78 1.42 11.68
N ALA A 90 -12.20 0.24 11.87
CA ALA A 90 -11.90 -0.68 10.78
C ALA A 90 -13.18 -1.17 10.08
N GLN A 91 -14.23 -1.47 10.85
CA GLN A 91 -15.54 -1.86 10.31
C GLN A 91 -16.19 -0.73 9.50
N ALA A 92 -16.20 0.49 10.02
CA ALA A 92 -16.72 1.65 9.30
C ALA A 92 -15.95 1.91 7.99
N ALA A 93 -14.62 1.75 8.02
CA ALA A 93 -13.80 1.88 6.81
C ALA A 93 -14.09 0.78 5.79
N LEU A 94 -14.33 -0.47 6.23
CA LEU A 94 -14.75 -1.55 5.35
C LEU A 94 -16.08 -1.24 4.66
N ASP A 95 -17.06 -0.73 5.40
CA ASP A 95 -18.36 -0.35 4.87
C ASP A 95 -18.25 0.78 3.84
N LEU A 96 -17.37 1.75 4.10
CA LEU A 96 -17.07 2.82 3.13
C LEU A 96 -16.41 2.28 1.86
N ILE A 97 -15.40 1.41 1.98
CA ILE A 97 -14.73 0.78 0.84
C ILE A 97 -15.75 0.01 -0.01
N ARG A 98 -16.63 -0.76 0.62
CA ARG A 98 -17.67 -1.56 -0.08
C ARG A 98 -18.74 -0.71 -0.75
N SER A 99 -19.15 0.39 -0.12
CA SER A 99 -20.18 1.29 -0.66
C SER A 99 -19.66 2.23 -1.75
N HIS A 100 -18.34 2.36 -1.90
CA HIS A 100 -17.72 3.25 -2.89
C HIS A 100 -16.72 2.51 -3.80
N PRO A 101 -17.19 1.57 -4.64
CA PRO A 101 -16.32 0.73 -5.49
C PRO A 101 -15.43 1.54 -6.45
N HIS A 102 -15.81 2.77 -6.77
CA HIS A 102 -15.08 3.68 -7.65
C HIS A 102 -13.85 4.34 -6.99
N TRP A 103 -13.73 4.34 -5.66
CA TRP A 103 -12.62 5.01 -4.95
C TRP A 103 -11.25 4.45 -5.32
N SER A 104 -11.16 3.13 -5.42
CA SER A 104 -9.94 2.44 -5.87
C SER A 104 -9.53 2.94 -7.26
N GLN A 105 -10.46 2.94 -8.22
CA GLN A 105 -10.19 3.40 -9.58
C GLN A 105 -9.76 4.86 -9.64
N GLN A 106 -10.42 5.75 -8.90
CA GLN A 106 -10.04 7.18 -8.83
C GLN A 106 -8.61 7.36 -8.30
N LEU A 107 -8.24 6.62 -7.25
CA LEU A 107 -6.91 6.67 -6.69
C LEU A 107 -5.85 6.15 -7.69
N GLN A 108 -6.15 5.07 -8.42
CA GLN A 108 -5.26 4.56 -9.49
C GLN A 108 -5.10 5.58 -10.62
N GLN A 109 -6.18 6.22 -11.07
CA GLN A 109 -6.14 7.25 -12.10
C GLN A 109 -5.31 8.44 -11.67
N ARG A 110 -5.51 8.92 -10.43
CA ARG A 110 -4.67 9.99 -9.87
C ARG A 110 -3.20 9.59 -9.82
N ALA A 111 -2.90 8.36 -9.41
CA ALA A 111 -1.55 7.84 -9.40
C ALA A 111 -0.93 7.77 -10.80
N SER A 112 -1.71 7.45 -11.84
CA SER A 112 -1.24 7.53 -13.22
C SER A 112 -0.91 8.97 -13.61
N ARG A 113 -1.82 9.91 -13.34
CA ARG A 113 -1.62 11.33 -13.66
C ARG A 113 -0.37 11.91 -13.01
N TRP A 114 -0.10 11.56 -11.76
CA TRP A 114 1.14 11.99 -11.08
C TRP A 114 2.40 11.39 -11.71
N ARG A 115 2.34 10.12 -12.17
CA ARG A 115 3.46 9.54 -12.93
C ARG A 115 3.68 10.27 -14.24
N ASP A 116 2.60 10.56 -14.97
CA ASP A 116 2.64 11.29 -16.25
C ASP A 116 3.22 12.70 -16.04
N ALA A 117 2.81 13.40 -14.97
CA ALA A 117 3.29 14.74 -14.64
C ALA A 117 4.78 14.75 -14.27
N LEU A 118 5.23 13.80 -13.44
CA LEU A 118 6.65 13.67 -13.09
C LEU A 118 7.50 13.37 -14.32
N GLU A 119 7.05 12.46 -15.19
CA GLU A 119 7.74 12.13 -16.45
C GLU A 119 7.80 13.34 -17.39
N GLY A 120 6.71 14.10 -17.51
CA GLY A 120 6.65 15.33 -18.31
C GLY A 120 7.58 16.45 -17.79
N ASP A 121 7.90 16.44 -16.49
CA ASP A 121 8.82 17.38 -15.85
C ASP A 121 10.30 16.89 -15.88
N GLY A 122 10.57 15.80 -16.59
CA GLY A 122 11.93 15.29 -16.84
C GLY A 122 12.40 14.19 -15.88
N TRP A 123 11.58 13.78 -14.91
CA TRP A 123 11.90 12.67 -14.04
C TRP A 123 11.74 11.33 -14.75
N THR A 124 12.48 10.30 -14.30
CA THR A 124 12.15 8.92 -14.68
C THR A 124 10.76 8.57 -14.13
N ARG A 125 9.87 8.10 -15.01
CA ARG A 125 8.51 7.69 -14.65
C ARG A 125 8.52 6.70 -13.47
N PRO A 126 7.88 7.01 -12.33
CA PRO A 126 7.86 6.09 -11.19
C PRO A 126 7.25 4.74 -11.54
N ALA A 127 7.98 3.66 -11.27
CA ALA A 127 7.56 2.31 -11.61
C ALA A 127 6.35 1.81 -10.79
N GLY A 128 5.73 0.73 -11.26
CA GLY A 128 4.68 0.00 -10.55
C GLY A 128 3.27 0.55 -10.77
N VAL A 129 2.31 -0.10 -10.10
CA VAL A 129 0.89 0.24 -10.10
C VAL A 129 0.49 0.60 -8.67
N GLY A 130 -0.52 1.46 -8.50
CA GLY A 130 -0.96 1.88 -7.17
C GLY A 130 -0.55 3.28 -6.77
N PRO A 131 -0.96 3.70 -5.56
CA PRO A 131 -0.76 5.06 -5.05
C PRO A 131 0.64 5.31 -4.49
N VAL A 132 1.53 4.30 -4.48
CA VAL A 132 2.91 4.45 -4.03
C VAL A 132 3.79 4.72 -5.24
N LEU A 133 4.37 5.92 -5.32
CA LEU A 133 5.24 6.34 -6.40
C LEU A 133 6.68 6.50 -5.86
N PRO A 134 7.61 5.61 -6.22
CA PRO A 134 9.01 5.76 -5.85
C PRO A 134 9.70 6.75 -6.79
N LEU A 135 10.19 7.87 -6.26
CA LEU A 135 11.00 8.83 -7.00
C LEU A 135 12.48 8.59 -6.66
N LEU A 136 13.28 8.12 -7.62
CA LEU A 136 14.69 7.77 -7.41
C LEU A 136 15.57 9.03 -7.41
N LEU A 137 16.36 9.21 -6.35
CA LEU A 137 17.32 10.31 -6.19
C LEU A 137 18.77 9.81 -6.16
N GLY A 138 18.96 8.51 -5.99
CA GLY A 138 20.25 7.84 -5.98
C GLY A 138 20.98 7.97 -4.64
N SER A 139 21.42 9.18 -4.28
CA SER A 139 22.22 9.43 -3.08
C SER A 139 21.38 9.79 -1.84
N ASN A 140 21.88 9.43 -0.66
CA ASN A 140 21.24 9.80 0.62
C ASN A 140 21.13 11.31 0.80
N ALA A 141 22.16 12.05 0.37
CA ALA A 141 22.19 13.51 0.47
C ALA A 141 21.11 14.15 -0.43
N ALA A 142 20.99 13.70 -1.68
CA ALA A 142 19.96 14.19 -2.60
C ALA A 142 18.54 13.88 -2.08
N ALA A 143 18.31 12.66 -1.57
CA ALA A 143 17.01 12.29 -1.02
C ALA A 143 16.62 13.12 0.22
N LEU A 144 17.57 13.39 1.11
CA LEU A 144 17.33 14.24 2.29
C LEU A 144 17.14 15.72 1.91
N ALA A 145 17.93 16.23 0.98
CA ALA A 145 17.78 17.60 0.49
C ALA A 145 16.43 17.81 -0.18
N ALA A 146 15.99 16.85 -1.01
CA ALA A 146 14.67 16.88 -1.61
C ALA A 146 13.55 16.80 -0.55
N GLN A 147 13.69 15.94 0.46
CA GLN A 147 12.74 15.89 1.58
C GLN A 147 12.64 17.24 2.30
N ALA A 148 13.77 17.87 2.63
CA ALA A 148 13.79 19.17 3.30
C ALA A 148 13.15 20.28 2.45
N ALA A 149 13.48 20.31 1.14
CA ALA A 149 12.87 21.26 0.20
C ALA A 149 11.35 21.10 0.11
N LEU A 150 10.85 19.86 0.09
CA LEU A 150 9.41 19.61 0.13
C LEU A 150 8.78 20.08 1.45
N GLU A 151 9.44 19.83 2.58
CA GLU A 151 8.97 20.26 3.90
C GLU A 151 8.89 21.80 4.01
N ASP A 152 9.87 22.52 3.48
CA ASP A 152 9.87 23.99 3.40
C ASP A 152 8.71 24.55 2.57
N HIS A 153 8.17 23.75 1.65
CA HIS A 153 6.98 24.09 0.84
C HIS A 153 5.68 23.52 1.42
N GLY A 154 5.71 22.99 2.65
CA GLY A 154 4.54 22.44 3.34
C GLY A 154 4.14 21.04 2.88
N LEU A 155 5.01 20.32 2.17
CA LEU A 155 4.78 18.97 1.68
C LEU A 155 5.59 17.96 2.49
N LEU A 156 4.90 17.11 3.26
CA LEU A 156 5.56 16.05 4.01
C LEU A 156 5.79 14.82 3.14
N CYS A 157 7.06 14.49 2.89
CA CYS A 157 7.49 13.23 2.28
C CYS A 157 8.63 12.60 3.09
N ILE A 158 8.84 11.30 2.95
CA ILE A 158 9.90 10.57 3.64
C ILE A 158 10.90 10.02 2.62
N ALA A 159 12.16 10.36 2.82
CA ALA A 159 13.31 9.77 2.15
C ALA A 159 13.58 8.36 2.68
N ILE A 160 13.52 7.38 1.78
CA ILE A 160 13.88 5.99 2.05
C ILE A 160 15.32 5.78 1.59
N ARG A 161 16.15 5.28 2.51
CA ARG A 161 17.60 5.15 2.38
C ARG A 161 18.05 3.76 2.86
N PRO A 162 19.29 3.33 2.58
CA PRO A 162 19.85 2.11 3.18
C PRO A 162 19.71 2.10 4.72
N PRO A 163 19.44 0.94 5.34
CA PRO A 163 19.38 -0.41 4.74
C PRO A 163 18.03 -0.78 4.12
N THR A 164 17.03 0.11 4.14
CA THR A 164 15.66 -0.18 3.63
C THR A 164 15.62 -0.32 2.10
N VAL A 165 16.54 0.34 1.39
CA VAL A 165 16.76 0.20 -0.05
C VAL A 165 18.24 -0.02 -0.35
N PRO A 166 18.61 -0.67 -1.47
CA PRO A 166 20.01 -0.81 -1.87
C PRO A 166 20.76 0.53 -1.95
N GLU A 167 22.07 0.50 -1.70
CA GLU A 167 22.94 1.67 -1.90
C GLU A 167 22.82 2.23 -3.32
N GLY A 168 22.93 3.55 -3.45
CA GLY A 168 22.76 4.24 -4.73
C GLY A 168 21.32 4.26 -5.26
N THR A 169 20.33 3.81 -4.48
CA THR A 169 18.91 3.82 -4.87
C THR A 169 18.01 4.54 -3.85
N ALA A 170 18.59 5.49 -3.11
CA ALA A 170 17.83 6.35 -2.21
C ALA A 170 16.70 7.06 -2.98
N ARG A 171 15.53 7.18 -2.36
CA ARG A 171 14.31 7.59 -3.04
C ARG A 171 13.35 8.32 -2.12
N LEU A 172 12.52 9.18 -2.67
CA LEU A 172 11.31 9.65 -2.00
C LEU A 172 10.20 8.63 -2.23
N ARG A 173 9.47 8.27 -1.18
CA ARG A 173 8.30 7.40 -1.28
C ARG A 173 7.04 8.25 -1.19
N LEU A 174 6.57 8.71 -2.35
CA LEU A 174 5.31 9.44 -2.46
C LEU A 174 4.16 8.45 -2.26
N VAL A 175 3.24 8.74 -1.34
CA VAL A 175 2.07 7.92 -1.06
C VAL A 175 0.83 8.77 -1.23
N LEU A 176 0.08 8.50 -2.29
CA LEU A 176 -1.09 9.28 -2.66
C LEU A 176 -2.29 8.89 -1.80
N ARG A 177 -3.09 9.92 -1.49
CA ARG A 177 -4.43 9.76 -0.93
C ARG A 177 -5.46 10.29 -1.91
N ARG A 178 -6.66 9.73 -1.82
CA ARG A 178 -7.81 10.15 -2.65
C ARG A 178 -8.18 11.60 -2.39
N ASP A 179 -8.02 12.07 -1.16
CA ASP A 179 -8.43 13.40 -0.67
C ASP A 179 -7.33 14.48 -0.75
N LEU A 180 -6.19 14.20 -1.40
CA LEU A 180 -5.22 15.28 -1.66
C LEU A 180 -5.85 16.37 -2.55
N PRO A 181 -5.56 17.67 -2.33
CA PRO A 181 -5.93 18.73 -3.26
C PRO A 181 -5.36 18.45 -4.66
N ASP A 182 -6.09 18.84 -5.71
CA ASP A 182 -5.65 18.58 -7.09
C ASP A 182 -4.36 19.34 -7.42
N GLU A 183 -4.16 20.51 -6.82
CA GLU A 183 -3.01 21.41 -7.01
C GLU A 183 -1.71 20.88 -6.36
N THR A 184 -1.80 19.78 -5.60
CA THR A 184 -0.67 19.24 -4.84
C THR A 184 0.44 18.74 -5.78
N VAL A 185 0.09 18.27 -6.99
CA VAL A 185 1.09 17.80 -7.95
C VAL A 185 1.91 18.96 -8.50
N GLU A 186 1.31 20.10 -8.81
CA GLU A 186 2.03 21.29 -9.27
C GLU A 186 2.91 21.87 -8.16
N GLN A 187 2.44 21.85 -6.91
CA GLN A 187 3.26 22.25 -5.76
C GLN A 187 4.45 21.31 -5.57
N LEU A 188 4.24 19.99 -5.71
CA LEU A 188 5.30 19.00 -5.64
C LEU A 188 6.37 19.27 -6.70
N LEU A 189 5.98 19.42 -7.97
CA LEU A 189 6.93 19.64 -9.07
C LEU A 189 7.75 20.92 -8.88
N LYS A 190 7.13 22.02 -8.41
CA LYS A 190 7.84 23.27 -8.12
C LYS A 190 8.86 23.16 -6.99
N ALA A 191 8.59 22.30 -6.01
CA ALA A 191 9.43 22.14 -4.81
C ALA A 191 10.51 21.06 -4.98
N LEU A 192 10.35 20.15 -5.93
CA LEU A 192 11.36 19.15 -6.26
C LEU A 192 12.61 19.82 -6.86
N PRO A 193 13.81 19.29 -6.58
CA PRO A 193 15.01 19.73 -7.29
C PRO A 193 14.89 19.40 -8.78
N CYS A 194 15.73 20.02 -9.62
CA CYS A 194 15.83 19.59 -11.02
C CYS A 194 16.22 18.09 -11.09
N PRO A 195 15.57 17.29 -11.96
CA PRO A 195 15.86 15.86 -12.10
C PRO A 195 17.31 15.52 -12.47
#